data_AF-A0A7W0LRJ5-F1
#
_entry.id   AF-A0A7W0LRJ5-F1
#
_cell.length_a   1.000
_cell.length_b   1.000
_cell.length_c   1.000
_cell.angle_alpha   90.00
_cell.angle_beta   90.00
_cell.angle_gamma   90.00
#
_symmetry.space_group_name_H-M   'P 1'
#
loop_
_entity.id
_entity.type
_entity.pdbx_description
1 polymer ?
#
loop_
_entity_poly.entity_id
_entity_poly.type
_entity_poly.pdbx_seq_one_letter_code
_entity_poly.pdbx_strand_id
1 'polypeptide(L)'
;AEDVLGHPVGYEDLRDALLAALDAAGIDVEPGELTAGERKGVAKVSARVGSDEAIRRVSSERFRADAPPGTRVGFGNEKGRKLCRAGVAVDYHGIVAAAMVAGDMHVSPPDLIDRVAQALVGARALDQADLRGRIAGVFEAPDVHQADATLGVTTDDLLAAVLKAVAAADTAPGGV
;
A
#
# COMPACT_ATOMS: atom_id res chain seq x y z
N ALA A 1 -18.86 -16.13 20.56
CA ALA A 1 -18.14 -17.40 20.33
C ALA A 1 -16.73 -17.18 20.83
N GLU A 2 -16.30 -17.92 21.84
CA GLU A 2 -14.90 -17.91 22.26
C GLU A 2 -14.46 -19.35 22.40
N ASP A 3 -14.24 -20.00 21.25
CA ASP A 3 -13.45 -21.22 21.19
C ASP A 3 -11.98 -20.81 21.12
N VAL A 4 -11.44 -20.33 22.24
CA VAL A 4 -9.99 -20.34 22.45
C VAL A 4 -9.67 -21.65 23.15
N LEU A 5 -9.36 -22.68 22.36
CA LEU A 5 -8.72 -23.89 22.87
C LEU A 5 -7.28 -23.54 23.26
N GLY A 6 -7.04 -23.17 24.53
CA GLY A 6 -5.68 -22.99 25.06
C GLY A 6 -5.54 -21.91 26.13
N HIS A 7 -4.31 -21.73 26.62
CA HIS A 7 -3.89 -20.65 27.51
C HIS A 7 -2.91 -19.72 26.78
N PRO A 8 -2.85 -18.42 27.12
CA PRO A 8 -1.82 -17.52 26.61
C PRO A 8 -0.42 -18.03 26.95
N VAL A 9 0.49 -18.00 25.98
CA VAL A 9 1.88 -18.45 26.13
C VAL A 9 2.80 -17.23 26.22
N GLY A 10 3.83 -17.29 27.06
CA GLY A 10 4.86 -16.25 27.15
C GLY A 10 5.73 -16.17 25.90
N TYR A 11 6.42 -15.04 25.69
CA TYR A 11 7.33 -14.90 24.55
C TYR A 11 8.47 -15.93 24.60
N GLU A 12 9.04 -16.11 25.78
CA GLU A 12 10.13 -17.06 26.05
C GLU A 12 9.67 -18.49 25.80
N ASP A 13 8.49 -18.87 26.30
CA ASP A 13 7.92 -20.21 26.10
C ASP A 13 7.66 -20.49 24.61
N LEU A 14 7.14 -19.50 23.86
CA LEU A 14 6.94 -19.61 22.41
C LEU A 14 8.26 -19.73 21.66
N ARG A 15 9.25 -18.90 22.01
CA ARG A 15 10.59 -18.94 21.41
C ARG A 15 11.23 -20.31 21.63
N ASP A 16 11.19 -20.82 22.86
CA ASP A 16 11.83 -22.08 23.23
C ASP A 16 11.12 -23.26 22.57
N ALA A 17 9.78 -23.22 22.46
CA ALA A 17 9.02 -24.20 21.69
C ALA A 17 9.38 -24.20 20.20
N LEU A 18 9.60 -23.02 19.59
CA LEU A 18 10.06 -22.92 18.20
C LEU A 18 11.47 -23.49 18.00
N LEU A 19 12.40 -23.19 18.92
CA LEU A 19 13.76 -23.75 18.88
C LEU A 19 13.73 -25.28 19.03
N ALA A 20 12.92 -25.81 19.95
CA ALA A 20 12.75 -27.26 20.13
C ALA A 20 12.14 -27.93 18.88
N ALA A 21 11.21 -27.26 18.20
CA ALA A 21 10.63 -27.78 16.96
C ALA A 21 11.66 -27.83 15.81
N LEU A 22 12.57 -26.84 15.73
CA LEU A 22 13.66 -26.83 14.75
C LEU A 22 14.67 -27.95 15.03
N ASP A 23 15.06 -28.14 16.29
CA ASP A 23 15.94 -29.24 16.71
C ASP A 23 15.31 -30.61 16.40
N ALA A 24 14.02 -30.80 16.70
CA ALA A 24 13.28 -32.02 16.35
C ALA A 24 13.20 -32.26 14.83
N ALA A 25 13.28 -31.21 14.02
CA ALA A 25 13.39 -31.29 12.56
C ALA A 25 14.83 -31.52 12.05
N GLY A 26 15.81 -31.64 12.96
CA GLY A 26 17.22 -31.81 12.65
C GLY A 26 17.92 -30.53 12.17
N ILE A 27 17.36 -29.35 12.48
CA ILE A 27 17.94 -28.05 12.17
C ILE A 27 18.71 -27.56 13.40
N ASP A 28 20.03 -27.57 13.32
CA ASP A 28 20.90 -27.00 14.34
C ASP A 28 20.93 -25.46 14.22
N VAL A 29 20.56 -24.78 15.29
CA VAL A 29 20.51 -23.31 15.34
C VAL A 29 21.71 -22.83 16.14
N GLU A 30 22.68 -22.24 15.46
CA GLU A 30 23.87 -21.68 16.10
C GLU A 30 23.56 -20.32 16.77
N PRO A 31 23.71 -20.20 18.11
CA PRO A 31 23.57 -18.91 18.77
C PRO A 31 24.72 -17.99 18.37
N GLY A 32 24.39 -16.78 17.94
CA GLY A 32 25.39 -15.77 17.56
C GLY A 32 25.03 -14.39 18.08
N GLU A 33 26.04 -13.62 18.47
CA GLU A 33 25.88 -12.19 18.65
C GLU A 33 26.04 -11.47 17.31
N LEU A 34 25.22 -10.44 17.08
CA LEU A 34 25.43 -9.56 15.93
C LEU A 34 26.83 -8.94 16.02
N THR A 35 27.61 -9.04 14.96
CA THR A 35 28.89 -8.33 14.84
C THR A 35 28.71 -6.81 14.89
N ALA A 36 29.79 -6.06 15.09
CA ALA A 36 29.73 -4.59 15.06
C ALA A 36 29.18 -4.05 13.72
N GLY A 37 29.51 -4.71 12.60
CA GLY A 37 28.99 -4.38 11.28
C GLY A 37 27.48 -4.62 11.17
N GLU A 38 27.00 -5.77 11.63
CA GLU A 38 25.58 -6.13 11.61
C GLU A 38 24.76 -5.23 12.54
N ARG A 39 25.25 -4.93 13.76
CA ARG A 39 24.57 -3.98 14.67
C ARG A 39 24.40 -2.61 14.02
N LYS A 40 25.44 -2.13 13.33
CA LYS A 40 25.35 -0.87 12.56
C LYS A 40 24.34 -0.98 11.41
N GLY A 41 24.31 -2.11 10.72
CA GLY A 41 23.33 -2.42 9.68
C GLY A 41 21.89 -2.38 10.19
N VAL A 42 21.61 -3.11 11.27
CA VAL A 42 20.31 -3.14 11.96
C VAL A 42 19.91 -1.73 12.37
N ALA A 43 20.77 -1.00 13.08
CA ALA A 43 20.47 0.38 13.50
C ALA A 43 20.11 1.29 12.31
N LYS A 44 20.83 1.18 11.19
CA LYS A 44 20.54 1.96 9.97
C LYS A 44 19.18 1.59 9.38
N VAL A 45 18.85 0.31 9.28
CA VAL A 45 17.57 -0.15 8.73
C VAL A 45 16.42 0.23 9.65
N SER A 46 16.56 0.02 10.96
CA SER A 46 15.58 0.41 11.97
C SER A 46 15.30 1.91 11.95
N ALA A 47 16.35 2.75 11.86
CA ALA A 47 16.18 4.20 11.75
C ALA A 47 15.41 4.60 10.48
N ARG A 48 15.68 3.93 9.35
CA ARG A 48 14.97 4.19 8.09
C ARG A 48 13.50 3.76 8.18
N VAL A 49 13.23 2.54 8.62
CA VAL A 49 11.86 1.98 8.71
C VAL A 49 11.02 2.70 9.77
N GLY A 50 11.65 3.12 10.87
CA GLY A 50 11.02 3.90 11.93
C GLY A 50 10.95 5.40 11.66
N SER A 51 11.46 5.87 10.50
CA SER A 51 11.35 7.28 10.14
C SER A 51 9.90 7.66 9.84
N ASP A 52 9.54 8.91 10.13
CA ASP A 52 8.22 9.46 9.83
C ASP A 52 7.91 9.41 8.32
N GLU A 53 8.92 9.59 7.46
CA GLU A 53 8.80 9.44 6.02
C GLU A 53 8.38 8.02 5.63
N ALA A 54 8.99 6.99 6.22
CA ALA A 54 8.63 5.59 5.94
C ALA A 54 7.25 5.23 6.52
N ILE A 55 6.96 5.63 7.76
CA ILE A 55 5.70 5.33 8.45
C ILE A 55 4.51 5.99 7.76
N ARG A 56 4.67 7.25 7.34
CA ARG A 56 3.61 8.06 6.74
C ARG A 56 3.77 8.23 5.23
N ARG A 57 4.54 7.36 4.58
CA ARG A 57 4.77 7.35 3.13
C ARG A 57 3.48 7.43 2.34
N VAL A 58 2.46 6.70 2.80
CA VAL A 58 1.11 6.72 2.23
C VAL A 58 0.13 7.22 3.29
N SER A 59 -0.19 8.52 3.26
CA SER A 59 -1.06 9.18 4.24
C SER A 59 -2.12 10.04 3.55
N SER A 60 -3.39 9.75 3.83
CA SER A 60 -4.51 10.56 3.31
C SER A 60 -4.52 11.99 3.89
N GLU A 61 -4.02 12.17 5.11
CA GLU A 61 -3.90 13.49 5.72
C GLU A 61 -2.85 14.33 5.00
N ARG A 62 -1.65 13.77 4.76
CA ARG A 62 -0.58 14.44 4.02
C ARG A 62 -0.97 14.70 2.58
N PHE A 63 -1.54 13.70 1.91
CA PHE A 63 -2.03 13.88 0.53
C PHE A 63 -3.02 15.04 0.41
N ARG A 64 -3.91 15.22 1.39
CA ARG A 64 -4.84 16.36 1.40
C ARG A 64 -4.12 17.68 1.66
N ALA A 65 -3.17 17.71 2.60
CA ALA A 65 -2.42 18.91 2.94
C ALA A 65 -1.48 19.37 1.82
N ASP A 66 -0.91 18.42 1.07
CA ASP A 66 0.06 18.64 -0.01
C ASP A 66 -0.63 18.75 -1.39
N ALA A 67 -1.96 18.68 -1.44
CA ALA A 67 -2.70 18.77 -2.69
C ALA A 67 -2.44 20.12 -3.37
N PRO A 68 -2.25 20.15 -4.71
CA PRO A 68 -1.98 21.39 -5.42
C PRO A 68 -3.08 22.44 -5.19
N PRO A 69 -2.74 23.74 -5.03
CA PRO A 69 -3.74 24.79 -4.83
C PRO A 69 -4.80 24.82 -5.93
N GLY A 70 -6.05 25.12 -5.56
CA GLY A 70 -7.19 25.17 -6.48
C GLY A 70 -7.70 23.80 -6.95
N THR A 71 -7.23 22.71 -6.34
CA THR A 71 -7.76 21.36 -6.59
C THR A 71 -8.82 20.96 -5.57
N ARG A 72 -9.72 20.08 -5.97
CA ARG A 72 -10.65 19.39 -5.08
C ARG A 72 -10.12 17.99 -4.80
N VAL A 73 -10.05 17.63 -3.52
CA VAL A 73 -9.50 16.35 -3.08
C VAL A 73 -10.62 15.39 -2.70
N GLY A 74 -10.56 14.18 -3.24
CA GLY A 74 -11.48 13.10 -2.92
C GLY A 74 -10.75 11.81 -2.58
N PHE A 75 -11.39 10.95 -1.80
CA PHE A 75 -10.88 9.64 -1.43
C PHE A 75 -11.93 8.57 -1.71
N GLY A 76 -11.50 7.43 -2.22
CA GLY A 76 -12.35 6.30 -2.56
C GLY A 76 -11.76 5.00 -2.04
N ASN A 77 -12.64 4.12 -1.54
CA ASN A 77 -12.27 2.76 -1.14
C ASN A 77 -13.06 1.76 -1.99
N GLU A 78 -12.35 0.78 -2.55
CA GLU A 78 -12.92 -0.39 -3.19
C GLU A 78 -12.54 -1.64 -2.39
N LYS A 79 -13.51 -2.51 -2.13
CA LYS A 79 -13.27 -3.79 -1.46
C LYS A 79 -13.74 -4.91 -2.39
N GLY A 80 -12.80 -5.35 -3.23
CA GLY A 80 -12.89 -6.64 -3.93
C GLY A 80 -12.36 -7.74 -3.02
N ARG A 81 -11.42 -8.54 -3.54
CA ARG A 81 -10.67 -9.53 -2.75
C ARG A 81 -9.75 -8.86 -1.72
N LYS A 82 -9.17 -7.74 -2.12
CA LYS A 82 -8.31 -6.87 -1.30
C LYS A 82 -8.93 -5.47 -1.22
N LEU A 83 -8.53 -4.72 -0.21
CA LEU A 83 -8.86 -3.32 -0.08
C LEU A 83 -7.95 -2.50 -1.00
N CYS A 84 -8.57 -1.75 -1.90
CA CYS A 84 -7.93 -0.70 -2.68
C CYS A 84 -8.43 0.65 -2.17
N ARG A 85 -7.53 1.62 -2.04
CA ARG A 85 -7.84 2.99 -1.68
C ARG A 85 -7.17 3.92 -2.68
N ALA A 86 -7.90 4.92 -3.12
CA ALA A 86 -7.37 6.00 -3.93
C ALA A 86 -7.61 7.36 -3.25
N GLY A 87 -6.67 8.27 -3.42
CA GLY A 87 -6.85 9.71 -3.23
C GLY A 87 -6.59 10.38 -4.57
N VAL A 88 -7.42 11.35 -4.95
CA VAL A 88 -7.22 12.15 -6.17
C VAL A 88 -7.41 13.63 -5.84
N ALA A 89 -6.57 14.47 -6.43
CA ALA A 89 -6.73 15.91 -6.45
C ALA A 89 -7.06 16.31 -7.89
N VAL A 90 -8.23 16.91 -8.11
CA VAL A 90 -8.74 17.26 -9.44
C VAL A 90 -8.78 18.77 -9.58
N ASP A 91 -8.18 19.31 -10.64
CA ASP A 91 -8.19 20.74 -10.93
C ASP A 91 -9.53 21.22 -11.52
N TYR A 92 -9.62 22.51 -11.82
CA TYR A 92 -10.84 23.13 -12.38
C TYR A 92 -11.12 22.74 -13.84
N HIS A 93 -10.15 22.14 -14.54
CA HIS A 93 -10.33 21.59 -15.89
C HIS A 93 -10.76 20.11 -15.87
N GLY A 94 -10.93 19.53 -14.68
CA GLY A 94 -11.25 18.11 -14.52
C GLY A 94 -10.05 17.20 -14.79
N ILE A 95 -8.83 17.71 -14.59
CA ILE A 95 -7.58 16.95 -14.74
C ILE A 95 -7.09 16.48 -13.37
N VAL A 96 -6.61 15.25 -13.30
CA VAL A 96 -5.96 14.69 -12.11
C VAL A 96 -4.61 15.38 -11.91
N ALA A 97 -4.52 16.30 -10.96
CA ALA A 97 -3.30 17.05 -10.64
C ALA A 97 -2.37 16.29 -9.70
N ALA A 98 -2.93 15.43 -8.84
CA ALA A 98 -2.19 14.50 -8.00
C ALA A 98 -3.03 13.25 -7.72
N ALA A 99 -2.37 12.12 -7.49
CA ALA A 99 -3.02 10.88 -7.10
C ALA A 99 -2.21 10.13 -6.04
N MET A 100 -2.90 9.31 -5.27
CA MET A 100 -2.36 8.38 -4.29
C MET A 100 -3.14 7.08 -4.43
N VAL A 101 -2.44 5.95 -4.38
CA VAL A 101 -3.07 4.62 -4.33
C VAL A 101 -2.49 3.87 -3.14
N ALA A 102 -3.32 3.07 -2.46
CA ALA A 102 -2.95 2.30 -1.28
C ALA A 102 -3.81 1.04 -1.18
N GLY A 103 -3.41 0.08 -0.33
CA GLY A 103 -4.22 -1.12 -0.08
C GLY A 103 -3.50 -2.18 0.75
N ASP A 104 -4.19 -3.28 1.03
CA ASP A 104 -3.65 -4.49 1.67
C ASP A 104 -3.19 -5.55 0.65
N MET A 105 -2.80 -5.08 -0.53
CA MET A 105 -2.38 -5.90 -1.67
C MET A 105 -0.91 -6.30 -1.59
N HIS A 106 -0.62 -7.52 -2.06
CA HIS A 106 0.74 -8.01 -2.21
C HIS A 106 1.15 -7.86 -3.66
N VAL A 107 1.97 -6.85 -3.94
CA VAL A 107 2.45 -6.53 -5.28
C VAL A 107 3.95 -6.30 -5.26
N SER A 108 4.59 -6.66 -6.38
CA SER A 108 6.00 -6.42 -6.66
C SER A 108 6.13 -5.83 -8.07
N PRO A 109 7.03 -4.86 -8.30
CA PRO A 109 8.00 -4.31 -7.34
C PRO A 109 7.36 -3.44 -6.24
N PRO A 110 8.07 -3.15 -5.12
CA PRO A 110 7.51 -2.43 -3.97
C PRO A 110 6.97 -1.02 -4.27
N ASP A 111 7.42 -0.41 -5.37
CA ASP A 111 7.01 0.91 -5.85
C ASP A 111 5.86 0.86 -6.87
N LEU A 112 5.31 -0.32 -7.20
CA LEU A 112 4.29 -0.49 -8.23
C LEU A 112 3.09 0.45 -8.04
N ILE A 113 2.61 0.58 -6.81
CA ILE A 113 1.43 1.40 -6.49
C ILE A 113 1.73 2.89 -6.64
N ASP A 114 2.96 3.31 -6.34
CA ASP A 114 3.41 4.69 -6.56
C ASP A 114 3.47 4.99 -8.06
N ARG A 115 3.91 4.01 -8.88
CA ARG A 115 3.89 4.12 -10.35
C ARG A 115 2.47 4.24 -10.91
N VAL A 116 1.51 3.47 -10.38
CA VAL A 116 0.08 3.58 -10.76
C VAL A 116 -0.43 4.98 -10.43
N ALA A 117 -0.18 5.48 -9.22
CA ALA A 117 -0.57 6.83 -8.83
C ALA A 117 0.04 7.89 -9.78
N GLN A 118 1.33 7.78 -10.10
CA GLN A 118 2.00 8.70 -11.01
C GLN A 118 1.41 8.65 -12.43
N ALA A 119 1.04 7.46 -12.93
CA ALA A 119 0.47 7.29 -14.26
C ALA A 119 -0.91 7.97 -14.43
N LEU A 120 -1.65 8.15 -13.33
CA LEU A 120 -2.95 8.83 -13.32
C LEU A 120 -2.82 10.36 -13.46
N VAL A 121 -1.68 10.95 -13.11
CA VAL A 121 -1.49 12.41 -13.19
C VAL A 121 -1.59 12.88 -14.65
N GLY A 122 -2.34 13.96 -14.86
CA GLY A 122 -2.64 14.53 -16.18
C GLY A 122 -3.80 13.85 -16.92
N ALA A 123 -4.40 12.80 -16.37
CA ALA A 123 -5.59 12.17 -16.95
C ALA A 123 -6.84 13.04 -16.76
N ARG A 124 -7.80 12.93 -17.68
CA ARG A 124 -9.16 13.48 -17.46
C ARG A 124 -9.88 12.62 -16.43
N ALA A 125 -10.33 13.24 -15.33
CA ALA A 125 -10.88 12.54 -14.17
C ALA A 125 -12.15 11.73 -14.47
N LEU A 126 -12.92 12.12 -15.49
CA LEU A 126 -14.14 11.42 -15.90
C LEU A 126 -13.94 10.48 -17.11
N ASP A 127 -12.72 10.43 -17.67
CA ASP A 127 -12.40 9.53 -18.78
C ASP A 127 -11.99 8.16 -18.24
N GLN A 128 -13.00 7.30 -18.00
CA GLN A 128 -12.78 5.98 -17.43
C GLN A 128 -11.87 5.10 -18.30
N ALA A 129 -11.91 5.27 -19.62
CA ALA A 129 -11.12 4.46 -20.54
C ALA A 129 -9.63 4.86 -20.46
N ASP A 130 -9.32 6.16 -20.44
CA ASP A 130 -7.96 6.66 -20.23
C ASP A 130 -7.41 6.24 -18.86
N LEU A 131 -8.20 6.43 -17.79
CA LEU A 131 -7.81 6.03 -16.44
C LEU A 131 -7.52 4.53 -16.35
N ARG A 132 -8.39 3.68 -16.91
CA ARG A 132 -8.16 2.23 -16.98
C ARG A 132 -6.87 1.90 -17.72
N GLY A 133 -6.67 2.50 -18.90
CA GLY A 133 -5.49 2.26 -19.74
C GLY A 133 -4.19 2.60 -19.03
N ARG A 134 -4.16 3.71 -18.29
CA ARG A 134 -3.01 4.13 -17.47
C ARG A 134 -2.71 3.17 -16.32
N ILE A 135 -3.75 2.70 -15.63
CA ILE A 135 -3.58 1.70 -14.56
C ILE A 135 -3.06 0.40 -15.16
N ALA A 136 -3.70 -0.12 -16.21
CA ALA A 136 -3.30 -1.37 -16.86
C ALA A 136 -1.86 -1.31 -17.40
N GLY A 137 -1.48 -0.20 -18.02
CA GLY A 137 -0.13 -0.01 -18.58
C GLY A 137 0.99 -0.11 -17.54
N VAL A 138 0.69 0.09 -16.26
CA VAL A 138 1.61 -0.14 -15.14
C VAL A 138 1.37 -1.49 -14.49
N PHE A 139 0.12 -1.82 -14.19
CA PHE A 139 -0.25 -2.92 -13.31
C PHE A 139 -0.21 -4.29 -13.99
N GLU A 140 -0.29 -4.32 -15.32
CA GLU A 140 -0.23 -5.52 -16.15
C GLU A 140 1.11 -5.62 -16.91
N ALA A 141 2.11 -4.81 -16.52
CA ALA A 141 3.42 -4.82 -17.13
C ALA A 141 4.18 -6.15 -16.84
N PRO A 142 5.10 -6.58 -17.73
CA PRO A 142 5.75 -7.89 -17.62
C PRO A 142 6.61 -8.09 -16.35
N ASP A 143 7.08 -7.00 -15.73
CA ASP A 143 7.88 -7.01 -14.49
C ASP A 143 7.02 -7.04 -13.22
N VAL A 144 5.69 -7.07 -13.35
CA VAL A 144 4.76 -7.07 -12.23
C VAL A 144 4.49 -8.49 -11.75
N HIS A 145 4.66 -8.69 -10.45
CA HIS A 145 4.26 -9.92 -9.78
C HIS A 145 3.17 -9.62 -8.74
N GLN A 146 2.10 -10.41 -8.78
CA GLN A 146 0.97 -10.31 -7.88
C GLN A 146 0.62 -11.69 -7.35
N ALA A 147 -0.14 -11.75 -6.25
CA ALA A 147 -0.84 -12.98 -5.90
C ALA A 147 -1.72 -13.42 -7.08
N ASP A 148 -1.96 -14.73 -7.23
CA ASP A 148 -2.73 -15.28 -8.36
C ASP A 148 -4.11 -14.60 -8.51
N ALA A 149 -4.74 -14.80 -9.67
CA ALA A 149 -6.01 -14.15 -10.01
C ALA A 149 -7.15 -14.37 -8.99
N THR A 150 -7.04 -15.34 -8.09
CA THR A 150 -8.05 -15.62 -7.05
C THR A 150 -7.83 -14.85 -5.76
N LEU A 151 -6.59 -14.41 -5.50
CA LEU A 151 -6.18 -13.72 -4.26
C LEU A 151 -5.62 -12.30 -4.50
N GLY A 152 -5.38 -11.94 -5.76
CA GLY A 152 -4.81 -10.67 -6.18
C GLY A 152 -5.82 -9.53 -6.30
N VAL A 153 -5.32 -8.42 -6.86
CA VAL A 153 -6.08 -7.22 -7.19
C VAL A 153 -6.14 -7.09 -8.69
N THR A 154 -7.23 -6.54 -9.21
CA THR A 154 -7.38 -6.29 -10.64
C THR A 154 -7.23 -4.80 -10.95
N THR A 155 -6.92 -4.51 -12.21
CA THR A 155 -7.01 -3.16 -12.77
C THR A 155 -8.39 -2.52 -12.48
N ASP A 156 -9.46 -3.31 -12.50
CA ASP A 156 -10.82 -2.85 -12.22
C ASP A 156 -11.05 -2.47 -10.76
N ASP A 157 -10.47 -3.20 -9.80
CA ASP A 157 -10.56 -2.85 -8.38
C ASP A 157 -9.89 -1.50 -8.11
N LEU A 158 -8.72 -1.27 -8.72
CA LEU A 158 -8.00 0.01 -8.64
C LEU A 158 -8.80 1.13 -9.30
N LEU A 159 -9.34 0.89 -10.50
CA LEU A 159 -10.16 1.86 -11.21
C LEU A 159 -11.39 2.24 -10.40
N ALA A 160 -12.10 1.27 -9.81
CA ALA A 160 -13.27 1.53 -9.01
C ALA A 160 -12.96 2.40 -7.77
N ALA A 161 -11.81 2.18 -7.12
CA ALA A 161 -11.35 3.05 -6.04
C ALA A 161 -11.08 4.48 -6.54
N VAL A 162 -10.45 4.64 -7.70
CA VAL A 162 -10.18 5.94 -8.34
C VAL A 162 -11.48 6.67 -8.68
N LEU A 163 -12.46 5.99 -9.29
CA LEU A 163 -13.74 6.59 -9.67
C LEU A 163 -14.54 7.05 -8.45
N LYS A 164 -14.51 6.28 -7.35
CA LYS A 164 -15.08 6.71 -6.07
C LYS A 164 -14.37 7.95 -5.51
N ALA A 165 -13.05 8.01 -5.65
CA ALA A 165 -12.27 9.18 -5.22
C ALA A 165 -12.60 10.41 -6.08
N VAL A 166 -12.76 10.26 -7.40
CA VAL A 166 -13.18 11.36 -8.29
C VAL A 166 -14.58 11.86 -7.93
N ALA A 167 -15.55 10.96 -7.73
CA ALA A 167 -16.90 11.35 -7.31
C ALA A 167 -16.91 12.09 -5.95
N ALA A 168 -16.06 11.66 -5.02
CA ALA A 168 -15.87 12.36 -3.75
C ALA A 168 -15.23 13.75 -3.93
N ALA A 169 -14.28 13.90 -4.84
CA ALA A 169 -13.67 15.20 -5.16
C ALA A 169 -14.71 16.15 -5.79
N ASP A 170 -15.61 15.63 -6.61
CA ASP A 170 -16.65 16.43 -7.26
C ASP A 170 -17.67 17.02 -6.27
N THR A 171 -17.89 16.34 -5.15
CA THR A 171 -18.81 16.76 -4.10
C THR A 171 -18.13 17.53 -2.97
N ALA A 172 -16.79 17.61 -2.97
CA ALA A 172 -16.05 18.37 -1.98
C ALA A 172 -16.19 19.89 -2.24
N PRO A 173 -16.41 20.71 -1.18
CA PRO A 173 -16.38 22.15 -1.33
C PRO A 173 -15.01 22.57 -1.88
N GLY A 174 -15.01 23.39 -2.93
CA GLY A 174 -13.78 23.91 -3.54
C GLY A 174 -12.93 24.60 -2.49
N GLY A 175 -11.70 24.11 -2.29
CA GLY A 175 -10.73 24.76 -1.41
C GLY A 175 -10.39 26.13 -1.99
N VAL A 176 -10.64 27.19 -1.21
CA VAL A 176 -10.25 28.57 -1.51
C VAL A 176 -8.74 28.71 -1.42
#